data_AF-A0A958U760-F1
#
_entry.id   AF-A0A958U760-F1
#
_cell.length_a   1.000
_cell.length_b   1.000
_cell.length_c   1.000
_cell.angle_alpha   90.00
_cell.angle_beta   90.00
_cell.angle_gamma   90.00
#
_symmetry.space_group_name_H-M   'P 1'
#
loop_
_entity.id
_entity.type
_entity.pdbx_description
1 polymer ?
#
loop_
_entity_poly.entity_id
_entity_poly.type
_entity_poly.pdbx_seq_one_letter_code
_entity_poly.pdbx_strand_id
1 'polypeptide(L)'
;MTTKRLFDNTEIAFKLKTDAQLERAYFLFKMIANEPLVKIGTAVTKFALNVHLPVEGLIRSTVFDHFCGGVNEKDCLPVVDNLMD
;
A
#
# COMPACT_ATOMS: atom_id res chain seq x y z
N MET A 1 15.01 24.21 23.00
CA MET A 1 14.23 22.99 23.33
C MET A 1 13.86 22.33 22.02
N THR A 2 14.38 21.14 21.76
CA THR A 2 14.09 20.40 20.52
C THR A 2 12.68 19.83 20.62
N THR A 3 11.74 20.35 19.85
CA THR A 3 10.39 19.81 19.74
C THR A 3 10.50 18.37 19.21
N LYS A 4 10.31 17.38 20.07
CA LYS A 4 10.32 15.96 19.69
C LYS A 4 9.20 15.76 18.68
N ARG A 5 9.53 15.51 17.41
CA ARG A 5 8.52 15.37 16.36
C ARG A 5 7.88 13.99 16.50
N LEU A 6 6.58 13.91 16.24
CA LEU A 6 5.78 12.67 16.37
C LEU A 6 6.39 11.47 15.62
N PHE A 7 7.17 11.74 14.57
CA PHE A 7 7.75 10.73 13.68
C PHE A 7 9.26 10.49 13.88
N ASP A 8 9.90 11.11 14.88
CA ASP A 8 11.33 10.88 15.14
C ASP A 8 11.60 9.51 15.78
N ASN A 9 10.59 8.94 16.46
CA ASN A 9 10.62 7.58 16.96
C ASN A 9 9.75 6.70 16.05
N THR A 10 10.40 5.92 15.19
CA THR A 10 9.74 5.03 14.23
C THR A 10 9.00 3.88 14.90
N GLU A 11 9.47 3.40 16.07
CA GLU A 11 8.77 2.36 16.85
C GLU A 11 7.37 2.85 17.25
N ILE A 12 7.28 4.10 17.75
CA ILE A 12 5.99 4.71 18.09
C ILE A 12 5.19 5.01 16.81
N ALA A 13 5.84 5.55 15.78
CA ALA A 13 5.18 5.94 14.53
C ALA A 13 4.53 4.76 13.79
N PHE A 14 5.14 3.57 13.89
CA PHE A 14 4.68 2.36 13.22
C PHE A 14 4.06 1.34 14.20
N LYS A 15 3.69 1.75 15.43
CA LYS A 15 3.10 0.85 16.45
C LYS A 15 1.89 0.05 15.96
N LEU A 16 1.15 0.58 14.98
CA LEU A 16 -0.07 -0.01 14.40
C LEU A 16 0.23 -1.02 13.28
N LYS A 17 1.50 -1.29 12.98
CA LYS A 17 1.92 -2.20 11.91
C LYS A 17 2.74 -3.35 12.48
N THR A 18 2.48 -4.55 11.97
CA THR A 18 3.31 -5.72 12.23
C THR A 18 4.55 -5.72 11.34
N ASP A 19 5.59 -6.45 11.72
CA ASP A 19 6.81 -6.61 10.91
C ASP A 19 6.50 -7.07 9.49
N ALA A 20 5.56 -8.01 9.33
CA ALA A 20 5.13 -8.48 8.02
C ALA A 20 4.42 -7.40 7.18
N GLN A 21 3.74 -6.43 7.80
CA GLN A 21 3.19 -5.27 7.10
C GLN A 21 4.29 -4.28 6.69
N LEU A 22 5.30 -4.08 7.54
CA LEU A 22 6.44 -3.21 7.26
C LEU A 22 7.31 -3.77 6.13
N GLU A 23 7.64 -5.06 6.15
CA GLU A 23 8.41 -5.72 5.09
C GLU A 23 7.68 -5.69 3.75
N ARG A 24 6.36 -5.91 3.75
CA ARG A 24 5.54 -5.78 2.53
C ARG A 24 5.59 -4.35 1.98
N ALA A 25 5.45 -3.34 2.82
CA ALA A 25 5.55 -1.93 2.42
C ALA A 25 6.93 -1.61 1.85
N TYR A 26 8.00 -2.05 2.53
CA TYR A 26 9.37 -1.85 2.08
C TYR A 26 9.62 -2.48 0.69
N PHE A 27 9.21 -3.73 0.49
CA PHE A 27 9.33 -4.40 -0.80
C PHE A 27 8.53 -3.66 -1.89
N LEU A 28 7.30 -3.23 -1.57
CA LEU A 28 6.45 -2.49 -2.49
C LEU A 28 7.10 -1.18 -2.96
N PHE A 29 7.59 -0.36 -2.04
CA PHE A 29 8.27 0.89 -2.40
C PHE A 29 9.55 0.65 -3.18
N LYS A 30 10.31 -0.39 -2.84
CA LYS A 30 11.52 -0.76 -3.60
C LYS A 30 11.19 -1.16 -5.03
N MET A 31 10.08 -1.87 -5.26
CA MET A 31 9.61 -2.19 -6.61
C MET A 31 9.16 -0.94 -7.38
N ILE A 32 8.39 -0.05 -6.74
CA ILE A 32 7.88 1.18 -7.37
C ILE A 32 9.02 2.15 -7.72
N ALA A 33 10.11 2.15 -6.95
CA ALA A 33 11.30 2.95 -7.25
C ALA A 33 12.01 2.49 -8.54
N ASN A 34 11.71 1.31 -9.07
CA ASN A 34 12.26 0.82 -10.33
C ASN A 34 11.39 1.28 -11.53
N GLU A 35 11.74 2.44 -12.10
CA GLU A 35 10.97 3.06 -13.20
C GLU A 35 10.73 2.13 -14.41
N PRO A 36 11.73 1.40 -14.95
CA PRO A 36 11.48 0.43 -16.03
C PRO A 36 10.46 -0.64 -15.67
N LEU A 37 10.53 -1.20 -14.47
CA LEU A 37 9.59 -2.21 -13.99
C LEU A 37 8.16 -1.64 -13.92
N VAL A 38 8.00 -0.42 -13.40
CA VAL A 38 6.70 0.26 -13.32
C VAL A 38 6.12 0.52 -14.71
N LYS A 39 6.93 0.94 -15.69
CA LYS A 39 6.49 1.15 -17.08
C LYS A 39 5.96 -0.14 -17.72
N ILE A 40 6.70 -1.24 -17.58
CA ILE A 40 6.30 -2.56 -18.10
C ILE A 40 5.02 -3.02 -17.41
N GLY A 41 4.99 -3.00 -16.08
CA GLY A 41 3.83 -3.40 -15.29
C GLY A 41 2.58 -2.61 -15.66
N THR A 42 2.71 -1.30 -15.86
CA THR A 42 1.59 -0.45 -16.30
C THR A 42 1.04 -0.86 -17.67
N ALA A 43 1.91 -1.14 -18.64
CA ALA A 43 1.49 -1.58 -19.96
C ALA A 43 0.77 -2.94 -19.92
N VAL A 44 1.34 -3.91 -19.20
CA VAL A 44 0.77 -5.25 -19.03
C VAL A 44 -0.58 -5.19 -18.32
N THR A 45 -0.68 -4.44 -17.21
CA THR A 45 -1.93 -4.25 -16.47
C THR A 45 -3.01 -3.61 -17.32
N LYS A 46 -2.70 -2.55 -18.07
CA LYS A 46 -3.65 -1.92 -19.00
C LYS A 46 -4.14 -2.89 -20.07
N PHE A 47 -3.24 -3.66 -20.66
CA PHE A 47 -3.61 -4.70 -21.63
C PHE A 47 -4.55 -5.72 -21.01
N ALA A 48 -4.20 -6.27 -19.84
CA ALA A 48 -4.99 -7.28 -19.16
C ALA A 48 -6.41 -6.79 -18.82
N LEU A 49 -6.54 -5.55 -18.35
CA LEU A 49 -7.85 -4.93 -18.09
C LEU A 49 -8.66 -4.74 -19.38
N ASN A 50 -8.02 -4.25 -20.46
CA ASN A 50 -8.71 -4.04 -21.74
C ASN A 50 -9.24 -5.34 -22.36
N VAL A 51 -8.53 -6.46 -22.17
CA VAL A 51 -8.97 -7.78 -22.64
C VAL A 51 -9.80 -8.55 -21.59
N HIS A 52 -10.20 -7.89 -20.50
CA HIS A 52 -11.04 -8.46 -19.42
C HIS A 52 -10.44 -9.70 -18.76
N LEU A 53 -9.12 -9.77 -18.64
CA LEU A 53 -8.47 -10.81 -17.83
C LEU A 53 -8.76 -10.56 -16.33
N PRO A 54 -9.00 -11.62 -15.54
CA PRO A 54 -9.35 -11.51 -14.12
C PRO A 54 -8.11 -11.20 -13.25
N VAL A 55 -7.50 -10.03 -13.44
CA VAL A 55 -6.28 -9.58 -12.74
C VAL A 55 -6.53 -8.71 -11.52
N GLU A 56 -7.79 -8.31 -11.28
CA GLU A 56 -8.17 -7.42 -10.17
C GLU A 56 -7.77 -7.95 -8.80
N GLY A 57 -7.93 -9.26 -8.57
CA GLY A 57 -7.53 -9.91 -7.32
C GLY A 57 -6.03 -9.82 -7.05
N LEU A 58 -5.21 -9.97 -8.09
CA LEU A 58 -3.75 -9.87 -8.00
C LEU A 58 -3.31 -8.42 -7.72
N ILE A 59 -3.94 -7.44 -8.38
CA ILE A 59 -3.68 -6.02 -8.14
C ILE A 59 -4.03 -5.67 -6.69
N ARG A 60 -5.16 -6.19 -6.19
CA ARG A 60 -5.62 -5.96 -4.83
C ARG A 60 -4.65 -6.49 -3.78
N SER A 61 -4.22 -7.74 -3.93
CA SER A 61 -3.35 -8.40 -2.96
C SER A 61 -1.90 -7.88 -2.94
N THR A 62 -1.50 -7.03 -3.89
CA THR A 62 -0.11 -6.59 -4.06
C THR A 62 0.09 -5.11 -3.79
N VAL A 63 -0.63 -4.24 -4.51
CA VAL A 63 -0.38 -2.79 -4.50
C VAL A 63 -1.49 -2.03 -3.77
N PHE A 64 -2.74 -2.52 -3.90
CA PHE A 64 -3.94 -1.75 -3.52
C PHE A 64 -4.02 -1.47 -2.02
N ASP A 65 -3.86 -2.49 -1.17
CA ASP A 65 -4.07 -2.37 0.28
C ASP A 65 -3.08 -1.42 0.98
N HIS A 66 -1.99 -1.04 0.30
CA HIS A 66 -1.04 -0.06 0.81
C HIS A 66 -1.45 1.39 0.50
N PHE A 67 -2.14 1.62 -0.62
CA PHE A 67 -2.48 2.97 -1.11
C PHE A 67 -3.96 3.31 -0.98
N CYS A 68 -4.83 2.31 -0.88
CA CYS A 68 -6.27 2.45 -0.83
C CYS A 68 -6.82 1.83 0.45
N GLY A 69 -7.70 2.54 1.15
CA GLY A 69 -8.38 2.03 2.35
C GLY A 69 -9.53 1.06 2.05
N GLY A 70 -9.97 0.97 0.80
CA GLY A 70 -11.14 0.21 0.36
C GLY A 70 -11.52 0.56 -1.08
N VAL A 71 -12.43 -0.19 -1.72
CA VAL A 71 -12.93 0.16 -3.07
C VAL A 71 -14.20 1.02 -3.02
N ASN A 72 -14.77 1.21 -1.84
CA ASN A 72 -15.91 2.07 -1.57
C ASN A 72 -15.84 2.59 -0.12
N GLU A 73 -16.74 3.48 0.27
CA GLU A 73 -16.77 4.09 1.60
C GLU A 73 -16.85 3.07 2.74
N LYS A 74 -17.69 2.04 2.62
CA LYS A 74 -17.89 1.04 3.68
C LYS A 74 -16.63 0.21 3.91
N ASP A 75 -15.91 -0.11 2.83
CA ASP A 75 -14.66 -0.86 2.89
C ASP A 75 -13.56 -0.10 3.64
N CYS A 76 -13.62 1.24 3.66
CA CYS A 76 -12.63 2.08 4.34
C CYS A 76 -12.81 2.12 5.86
N LEU A 77 -14.02 1.89 6.38
CA LEU A 77 -14.34 2.07 7.80
C LEU A 77 -13.44 1.25 8.74
N PRO A 78 -13.16 -0.05 8.49
CA PRO A 78 -12.27 -0.81 9.36
C PRO A 78 -10.85 -0.24 9.43
N VAL A 79 -10.35 0.36 8.35
CA VAL A 79 -9.01 0.99 8.34
C VAL A 79 -9.02 2.25 9.18
N VAL A 80 -10.10 3.03 9.11
CA VAL A 80 -10.28 4.25 9.91
C VAL A 80 -10.38 3.92 11.40
N ASP A 81 -11.14 2.89 11.76
CA ASP A 81 -11.29 2.46 13.16
C ASP A 81 -9.92 2.12 13.78
N ASN A 82 -9.05 1.40 13.05
CA ASN A 82 -7.69 1.08 13.49
C ASN A 82 -6.79 2.32 13.74
N LEU A 83 -7.12 3.48 13.18
CA LEU A 83 -6.38 4.72 13.40
C LEU A 83 -6.84 5.49 14.65
N MET A 84 -7.99 5.12 15.22
CA MET A 84 -8.53 5.76 16.43
C MET A 84 -7.99 5.14 17.73
N ASP A 85 -7.21 4.05 17.64
CA ASP A 85 -6.58 3.30 18.74
C ASP A 85 -5.08 3.67 19.00
#